data_AF-A0A149RP31-F1
#
_entry.id   AF-A0A149RP31-F1
#
_cell.length_a   1.000
_cell.length_b   1.000
_cell.length_c   1.000
_cell.angle_alpha   90.00
_cell.angle_beta   90.00
_cell.angle_gamma   90.00
#
_symmetry.space_group_name_H-M   'P 1'
#
loop_
_entity.id
_entity.type
_entity.pdbx_description
1 polymer ?
#
loop_
_entity_poly.entity_id
_entity_poly.type
_entity_poly.pdbx_seq_one_letter_code
_entity_poly.pdbx_strand_id
1 'polypeptide(L)'
;MAAIDILSLVIVGLSALHGLWRGFTRQALGLGGWILAILLACRFYPVLIPWTTPYLSNPLAAHAAAFVILLLGPLIAATLFSAFIVRLVHLTALGGLDRTLGCGFGVIRGGLLVVLLFMAAQWFMMPEDMASLEANGRLTPYIRLGAAYIQPFLPVFSAKGVAPNLSTGHDATL
;
A
#
# COMPACT_ATOMS: atom_id res chain seq x y z
N MET A 1 12.36 25.24 -5.65
CA MET A 1 11.74 23.91 -5.85
C MET A 1 10.49 23.89 -5.00
N ALA A 2 9.37 23.36 -5.51
CA ALA A 2 8.15 23.32 -4.73
C ALA A 2 8.30 22.41 -3.50
N ALA A 3 7.49 22.64 -2.47
CA ALA A 3 7.48 21.78 -1.29
C ALA A 3 7.17 20.32 -1.66
N ILE A 4 6.26 20.12 -2.63
CA ILE A 4 5.94 18.79 -3.16
C ILE A 4 7.14 18.10 -3.83
N ASP A 5 8.03 18.85 -4.48
CA ASP A 5 9.21 18.27 -5.14
C ASP A 5 10.20 17.74 -4.10
N ILE A 6 10.46 18.55 -3.05
CA ILE A 6 11.37 18.18 -1.97
C ILE A 6 10.84 16.96 -1.21
N LEU A 7 9.56 16.97 -0.86
CA LEU A 7 8.92 15.85 -0.17
C LEU A 7 8.99 14.57 -1.00
N SER A 8 8.71 14.67 -2.30
CA SER A 8 8.77 13.54 -3.22
C SER A 8 10.18 12.97 -3.32
N LEU A 9 11.20 13.82 -3.46
CA LEU A 9 12.59 13.40 -3.52
C LEU A 9 13.05 12.73 -2.23
N VAL A 10 12.65 13.25 -1.06
CA VAL A 10 12.97 12.64 0.24
C VAL A 10 12.32 11.26 0.35
N ILE A 11 11.03 11.13 0.03
CA ILE A 11 10.31 9.85 0.13
C ILE A 11 10.89 8.83 -0.83
N VAL A 12 11.09 9.20 -2.10
CA VAL A 12 11.65 8.32 -3.12
C VAL A 12 13.09 7.95 -2.77
N GLY A 13 13.90 8.91 -2.33
CA GLY A 13 15.28 8.69 -1.92
C GLY A 13 15.40 7.74 -0.73
N LEU A 14 14.58 7.92 0.31
CA LEU A 14 14.54 7.02 1.46
C LEU A 14 14.03 5.62 1.08
N SER A 15 13.01 5.55 0.22
CA SER A 15 12.48 4.27 -0.27
C SER A 15 13.51 3.51 -1.12
N ALA A 16 14.23 4.22 -1.99
CA ALA A 16 15.33 3.69 -2.79
C ALA A 16 16.49 3.21 -1.92
N LEU A 17 16.90 4.01 -0.94
CA LEU A 17 17.97 3.65 0.01
C LEU A 17 17.60 2.43 0.85
N HIS A 18 16.37 2.39 1.35
CA HIS A 18 15.85 1.24 2.08
C HIS A 18 15.78 -0.01 1.20
N GLY A 19 15.42 0.15 -0.08
CA GLY A 19 15.45 -0.92 -1.08
C GLY A 19 16.86 -1.43 -1.38
N LEU A 20 17.84 -0.52 -1.45
CA LEU A 20 19.25 -0.84 -1.61
C LEU A 20 19.81 -1.62 -0.41
N TRP A 21 19.40 -1.26 0.81
CA TRP A 21 19.82 -1.94 2.03
C TRP A 21 19.17 -3.31 2.23
N ARG A 22 17.86 -3.45 1.92
CA ARG A 22 17.13 -4.73 2.09
C ARG A 22 17.31 -5.71 0.93
N GLY A 23 17.60 -5.23 -0.28
CA GLY A 23 17.65 -6.05 -1.49
C GLY A 23 16.28 -6.33 -2.12
N PHE A 24 16.27 -6.71 -3.39
CA PHE A 24 15.05 -7.06 -4.14
C PHE A 24 14.46 -8.38 -3.66
N THR A 25 15.28 -9.42 -3.49
CA THR A 25 14.87 -10.78 -3.14
C THR A 25 14.05 -10.79 -1.85
N ARG A 26 14.49 -10.05 -0.83
CA ARG A 26 13.74 -9.93 0.43
C ARG A 26 12.38 -9.26 0.24
N GLN A 27 12.29 -8.27 -0.65
CA GLN A 27 11.03 -7.58 -0.94
C GLN A 27 10.08 -8.48 -1.75
N ALA A 28 10.60 -9.15 -2.78
CA ALA A 28 9.84 -10.07 -3.64
C ALA A 28 9.31 -11.28 -2.85
N LEU A 29 10.16 -11.94 -2.06
CA LEU A 29 9.76 -13.09 -1.24
C LEU A 29 8.80 -12.69 -0.12
N GLY A 30 8.97 -11.50 0.47
CA GLY A 30 8.03 -10.96 1.43
C GLY A 30 6.64 -10.75 0.82
N LEU A 31 6.56 -10.11 -0.35
CA LEU A 31 5.31 -9.91 -1.08
C LEU A 31 4.68 -11.25 -1.51
N GLY A 32 5.48 -12.15 -2.06
CA GLY A 32 5.02 -13.50 -2.43
C GLY A 32 4.49 -14.28 -1.22
N GLY A 33 5.18 -14.17 -0.07
CA GLY A 33 4.74 -14.76 1.19
C GLY A 33 3.41 -14.21 1.68
N TRP A 34 3.20 -12.90 1.60
CA TRP A 34 1.91 -12.27 1.91
C TRP A 34 0.79 -12.72 0.96
N ILE A 35 1.04 -12.72 -0.35
CA ILE A 35 0.05 -13.18 -1.35
C ILE A 35 -0.32 -14.64 -1.07
N LEU A 36 0.68 -15.51 -0.91
CA LEU A 36 0.45 -16.93 -0.64
C LEU A 36 -0.30 -17.14 0.68
N ALA A 37 0.08 -16.42 1.74
CA ALA A 37 -0.59 -16.51 3.03
C ALA A 37 -2.05 -16.08 2.95
N ILE A 38 -2.35 -14.99 2.24
CA ILE A 38 -3.73 -14.51 2.05
C ILE A 38 -4.54 -15.54 1.24
N LEU A 39 -3.98 -16.10 0.16
CA LEU A 39 -4.66 -17.12 -0.64
C LEU A 39 -4.99 -18.36 0.21
N LEU A 40 -4.03 -18.83 1.01
CA LEU A 40 -4.25 -19.95 1.92
C LEU A 40 -5.28 -19.61 3.00
N ALA A 41 -5.20 -18.43 3.61
CA ALA A 41 -6.17 -17.99 4.61
C ALA A 41 -7.58 -17.90 4.01
N CYS A 42 -7.76 -17.23 2.88
CA CYS A 42 -9.05 -17.15 2.17
C CYS A 42 -9.61 -18.53 1.80
N ARG A 43 -8.76 -19.48 1.41
CA ARG A 43 -9.20 -20.82 0.98
C ARG A 43 -9.52 -21.75 2.14
N PHE A 44 -8.77 -21.67 3.24
CA PHE A 44 -8.80 -22.66 4.31
C PHE A 44 -9.37 -22.14 5.63
N TYR A 45 -9.64 -20.84 5.80
CA TYR A 45 -10.24 -20.31 7.04
C TYR A 45 -11.51 -21.06 7.50
N PRO A 46 -12.40 -21.57 6.62
CA PRO A 46 -13.60 -22.27 7.08
C PRO A 46 -13.29 -23.56 7.83
N VAL A 47 -12.16 -24.20 7.53
CA VAL A 47 -11.71 -25.45 8.17
C VAL A 47 -11.31 -25.20 9.63
N LEU A 48 -10.84 -23.99 9.95
CA LEU A 48 -10.45 -23.61 11.32
C LEU A 48 -11.61 -23.05 12.15
N ILE A 49 -12.75 -22.71 11.56
CA ILE A 49 -13.91 -22.15 12.30
C ILE A 49 -14.34 -23.05 13.48
N PRO A 50 -14.48 -24.38 13.34
CA PRO A 50 -14.89 -25.24 14.45
C PRO A 50 -13.93 -25.20 15.66
N TRP A 51 -12.68 -24.79 15.42
CA TRP A 51 -11.64 -24.69 16.44
C TRP A 51 -11.66 -23.33 17.14
N THR A 52 -12.19 -22.28 16.49
CA THR A 52 -12.26 -20.92 17.06
C THR A 52 -13.60 -20.63 17.71
N THR A 53 -14.70 -21.23 17.23
CA THR A 53 -16.05 -21.06 17.78
C THR A 53 -16.21 -21.42 19.26
N PRO A 54 -15.47 -22.38 19.86
CA PRO A 54 -15.59 -22.66 21.29
C PRO A 54 -15.03 -21.55 22.18
N TYR A 55 -14.10 -20.73 21.66
CA TYR A 55 -13.43 -19.67 22.41
C TYR A 55 -14.01 -18.28 22.17
N LEU A 56 -14.75 -18.10 21.06
CA LEU A 56 -15.28 -16.81 20.63
C LEU A 56 -16.79 -16.88 20.40
N SER A 57 -17.55 -16.21 21.27
CA SER A 57 -19.01 -16.18 21.19
C SER A 57 -19.54 -15.38 20.00
N ASN A 58 -18.77 -14.40 19.50
CA ASN A 58 -19.16 -13.61 18.34
C ASN A 58 -18.73 -14.33 17.05
N PRO A 59 -19.67 -14.68 16.15
CA PRO A 59 -19.36 -15.38 14.90
C PRO A 59 -18.35 -14.65 14.02
N LEU A 60 -18.47 -13.33 13.88
CA LEU A 60 -17.55 -12.51 13.09
C LEU A 60 -16.14 -12.60 13.68
N ALA A 61 -16.03 -12.51 15.01
CA ALA A 61 -14.75 -12.63 15.70
C ALA A 61 -14.12 -14.04 15.55
N ALA A 62 -14.94 -15.10 15.58
CA ALA A 62 -14.47 -16.47 15.36
C ALA A 62 -13.93 -16.69 13.94
N HIS A 63 -14.60 -16.13 12.92
CA HIS A 63 -14.16 -16.20 11.52
C HIS A 63 -12.88 -15.39 11.31
N ALA A 64 -12.81 -14.17 11.86
CA ALA A 64 -11.62 -13.33 11.80
C ALA A 64 -10.43 -14.01 12.49
N ALA A 65 -10.63 -14.63 13.65
CA ALA A 65 -9.59 -15.39 14.35
C ALA A 65 -9.08 -16.56 13.51
N ALA A 66 -9.98 -17.35 12.91
CA ALA A 66 -9.60 -18.48 12.05
C ALA A 66 -8.77 -18.01 10.84
N PHE A 67 -9.17 -16.91 10.21
CA PHE A 67 -8.43 -16.29 9.12
C PHE A 67 -7.03 -15.83 9.56
N VAL A 68 -6.93 -15.11 10.69
CA VAL A 68 -5.65 -14.59 11.21
C VAL A 68 -4.70 -15.72 11.58
N ILE A 69 -5.18 -16.77 12.24
CA ILE A 69 -4.36 -17.94 12.58
C ILE A 69 -3.77 -18.57 11.31
N LEU A 70 -4.61 -18.77 10.29
CA LEU A 70 -4.17 -19.33 9.00
C LEU A 70 -3.32 -18.38 8.17
N LEU A 71 -3.39 -17.08 8.39
CA LEU A 71 -2.52 -16.11 7.75
C LEU A 71 -1.12 -16.15 8.38
N LEU A 72 -1.05 -16.25 9.71
CA LEU A 72 0.21 -16.21 10.45
C LEU A 72 1.10 -17.43 10.20
N GLY A 73 0.53 -18.64 10.13
CA GLY A 73 1.30 -19.87 9.90
C GLY A 73 2.17 -19.82 8.63
N PRO A 74 1.58 -19.62 7.44
CA PRO A 74 2.31 -19.47 6.18
C PRO A 74 3.24 -18.26 6.16
N LEU A 75 2.88 -17.13 6.81
CA LEU A 75 3.78 -15.98 6.92
C LEU A 75 5.05 -16.32 7.70
N ILE A 76 4.92 -17.03 8.81
CA ILE A 76 6.08 -17.49 9.59
C ILE A 76 6.93 -18.42 8.72
N ALA A 77 6.34 -19.43 8.09
CA ALA A 77 7.06 -20.33 7.20
C ALA A 77 7.77 -19.58 6.04
N ALA A 78 7.05 -18.65 5.39
CA ALA A 78 7.59 -17.85 4.30
C ALA A 78 8.72 -16.93 4.75
N THR A 79 8.64 -16.33 5.94
CA THR A 79 9.72 -15.47 6.47
C THR A 79 10.98 -16.27 6.80
N LEU A 80 10.83 -17.47 7.37
CA LEU A 80 11.95 -18.38 7.61
C LEU A 80 12.59 -18.83 6.29
N PHE A 81 11.78 -19.28 5.34
CA PHE A 81 12.25 -19.67 4.01
C PHE A 81 12.92 -18.50 3.28
N SER A 82 12.34 -17.31 3.34
CA SER A 82 12.91 -16.10 2.76
C SER A 82 14.27 -15.76 3.36
N ALA A 83 14.41 -15.89 4.68
CA ALA A 83 15.69 -15.63 5.36
C ALA A 83 16.78 -16.59 4.86
N PHE A 84 16.43 -17.85 4.60
CA PHE A 84 17.35 -18.82 4.02
C PHE A 84 17.75 -18.45 2.59
N ILE A 85 16.80 -18.16 1.69
CA ILE A 85 17.08 -17.78 0.31
C ILE A 85 17.91 -16.50 0.21
N VAL A 86 17.58 -15.48 1.02
CA VAL A 86 18.34 -14.21 1.06
C VAL A 86 19.80 -14.46 1.43
N ARG A 87 20.09 -15.36 2.38
CA ARG A 87 21.47 -15.74 2.71
C ARG A 87 22.17 -16.39 1.51
N LEU A 88 21.51 -17.30 0.80
CA LEU A 88 22.08 -17.93 -0.40
C LEU A 88 22.42 -16.90 -1.48
N VAL A 89 21.53 -15.94 -1.74
CA VAL A 89 21.79 -14.87 -2.73
C VAL A 89 23.01 -14.04 -2.34
N HIS A 90 23.16 -13.67 -1.07
CA HIS A 90 24.30 -12.90 -0.60
C HIS A 90 25.64 -13.65 -0.63
N LEU A 91 25.64 -14.98 -0.67
CA LEU A 91 26.85 -15.78 -0.83
C LEU A 91 27.35 -15.82 -2.28
N THR A 92 26.53 -15.39 -3.24
CA THR A 92 26.87 -15.37 -4.67
C THR A 92 27.19 -13.96 -5.15
N ALA A 93 27.80 -13.85 -6.34
CA ALA A 93 27.99 -12.57 -7.03
C ALA A 93 26.67 -11.81 -7.32
N LEU A 94 25.52 -12.47 -7.23
CA LEU A 94 24.21 -11.86 -7.41
C LEU A 94 23.81 -10.91 -6.28
N GLY A 95 24.49 -10.94 -5.12
CA GLY A 95 24.18 -10.05 -4.01
C GLY A 95 24.30 -8.55 -4.34
N GLY A 96 25.20 -8.17 -5.26
CA GLY A 96 25.30 -6.80 -5.76
C GLY A 96 24.11 -6.42 -6.65
N LEU A 97 23.76 -7.29 -7.60
CA LEU A 97 22.61 -7.10 -8.48
C LEU A 97 21.31 -7.02 -7.69
N ASP A 98 21.13 -7.88 -6.68
CA ASP A 98 19.97 -7.89 -5.78
C ASP A 98 19.71 -6.53 -5.10
N ARG A 99 20.78 -5.86 -4.67
CA ARG A 99 20.69 -4.52 -4.06
C ARG A 99 20.30 -3.47 -5.09
N THR A 100 20.87 -3.50 -6.29
CA THR A 100 20.54 -2.54 -7.35
C THR A 100 19.09 -2.68 -7.82
N LEU A 101 18.61 -3.90 -8.00
CA LEU A 101 17.20 -4.17 -8.27
C LEU A 101 16.31 -3.72 -7.09
N GLY A 102 16.80 -3.89 -5.86
CA GLY A 102 16.13 -3.41 -4.66
C GLY A 102 15.96 -1.89 -4.65
N CYS A 103 16.97 -1.14 -5.12
CA CYS A 103 16.89 0.31 -5.32
C CYS A 103 15.81 0.69 -6.35
N GLY A 104 15.82 0.04 -7.53
CA GLY A 104 14.79 0.28 -8.55
C GLY A 104 13.37 0.00 -8.05
N PHE A 105 13.19 -1.11 -7.33
CA PHE A 105 11.92 -1.42 -6.67
C PHE A 105 11.55 -0.36 -5.61
N GLY A 106 12.53 0.12 -4.84
CA GLY A 106 12.36 1.20 -3.88
C GLY A 106 11.93 2.51 -4.52
N VAL A 107 12.45 2.87 -5.70
CA VAL A 107 12.03 4.05 -6.45
C VAL A 107 10.56 3.94 -6.87
N ILE A 108 10.17 2.79 -7.46
CA ILE A 108 8.78 2.53 -7.87
C ILE A 108 7.84 2.63 -6.67
N ARG A 109 8.19 1.96 -5.57
CA ARG A 109 7.41 1.99 -4.32
C ARG A 109 7.32 3.38 -3.72
N GLY A 110 8.42 4.14 -3.75
CA GLY A 110 8.49 5.51 -3.24
C GLY A 110 7.60 6.44 -4.04
N GLY A 111 7.63 6.33 -5.38
CA GLY A 111 6.76 7.08 -6.26
C GLY A 111 5.28 6.78 -6.02
N LEU A 112 4.94 5.49 -5.86
CA LEU A 112 3.59 5.06 -5.51
C LEU A 112 3.16 5.64 -4.15
N LEU A 113 4.05 5.65 -3.15
CA LEU A 113 3.77 6.25 -1.84
C LEU A 113 3.49 7.76 -1.94
N VAL A 114 4.26 8.48 -2.76
CA VAL A 114 4.06 9.92 -3.02
C VAL A 114 2.68 10.16 -3.63
N VAL A 115 2.28 9.38 -4.63
CA VAL A 115 0.95 9.50 -5.26
C VAL A 115 -0.15 9.24 -4.24
N LEU A 116 -0.03 8.19 -3.43
CA LEU A 116 -1.02 7.88 -2.39
C LEU A 116 -1.11 8.98 -1.33
N LEU A 117 0.02 9.53 -0.89
CA LEU A 117 0.04 10.63 0.07
C LEU A 117 -0.53 11.92 -0.53
N PHE A 118 -0.28 12.19 -1.80
CA PHE A 118 -0.89 13.31 -2.51
C PHE A 118 -2.42 13.17 -2.57
N MET A 119 -2.93 12.00 -2.95
CA MET A 119 -4.37 11.74 -2.96
C MET A 119 -4.99 11.82 -1.56
N ALA A 120 -4.29 11.31 -0.53
CA ALA A 120 -4.74 11.44 0.85
C ALA A 120 -4.76 12.91 1.29
N ALA A 121 -3.73 13.69 0.94
CA ALA A 121 -3.65 15.11 1.27
C ALA A 121 -4.79 15.91 0.60
N GLN A 122 -5.24 15.53 -0.61
CA GLN A 122 -6.41 16.15 -1.25
C GLN A 122 -7.71 15.96 -0.47
N TRP A 123 -7.81 14.91 0.36
CA TRP A 123 -8.99 14.70 1.21
C TRP A 123 -8.89 15.40 2.56
N PHE A 124 -7.67 15.60 3.08
CA PHE A 124 -7.45 16.17 4.41
C PHE A 124 -7.18 17.68 4.41
N MET A 125 -6.61 18.23 3.33
CA MET A 125 -6.18 19.63 3.25
C MET A 125 -7.17 20.50 2.49
N MET A 126 -7.21 21.79 2.85
CA MET A 126 -8.00 22.79 2.13
C MET A 126 -7.37 23.09 0.76
N PRO A 127 -8.16 23.51 -0.26
CA PRO A 127 -7.64 23.74 -1.61
C PRO A 127 -6.52 24.79 -1.69
N GLU A 128 -6.56 25.81 -0.82
CA GLU A 128 -5.53 26.85 -0.70
C GLU A 128 -4.16 26.29 -0.25
N ASP A 129 -4.15 25.42 0.76
CA ASP A 129 -2.93 24.78 1.24
C ASP A 129 -2.35 23.86 0.16
N MET A 130 -3.21 23.09 -0.53
CA MET A 130 -2.79 22.23 -1.63
C MET A 130 -2.18 23.03 -2.78
N ALA A 131 -2.78 24.18 -3.14
CA ALA A 131 -2.25 25.07 -4.16
C ALA A 131 -0.86 25.61 -3.78
N SER A 132 -0.62 25.89 -2.51
CA SER A 132 0.70 26.34 -2.01
C SER A 132 1.77 25.23 -2.07
N LEU A 133 1.38 23.97 -1.81
CA LEU A 133 2.26 22.80 -1.90
C LEU A 133 2.70 22.51 -3.35
N GLU A 134 1.79 22.72 -4.29
CA GLU A 134 2.00 22.48 -5.72
C GLU A 134 2.66 23.64 -6.46
N ALA A 135 2.70 24.83 -5.87
CA ALA A 135 3.21 26.04 -6.50
C ALA A 135 4.62 25.84 -7.07
N ASN A 136 4.75 25.90 -8.40
CA ASN A 136 6.00 25.71 -9.15
C ASN A 136 6.61 24.29 -9.09
N GLY A 137 5.80 23.27 -8.79
CA GLY A 137 6.27 21.89 -8.69
C GLY A 137 6.52 21.25 -10.06
N ARG A 138 7.73 20.75 -10.28
CA ARG A 138 8.10 20.05 -11.52
C ARG A 138 7.58 18.61 -11.54
N LEU A 139 7.44 17.99 -10.36
CA LEU A 139 6.95 16.63 -10.21
C LEU A 139 5.41 16.55 -10.18
N THR A 140 4.74 17.68 -9.92
CA THR A 140 3.27 17.81 -9.88
C THR A 140 2.53 17.16 -11.07
N PRO A 141 2.88 17.40 -12.35
CA PRO A 141 2.15 16.78 -13.47
C PRO A 141 2.27 15.25 -13.47
N TYR A 142 3.42 14.70 -13.08
CA TYR A 142 3.63 13.25 -12.99
C TYR A 142 2.86 12.63 -11.83
N ILE A 143 2.81 13.31 -10.68
CA ILE A 143 2.04 12.86 -9.52
C ILE A 143 0.55 12.87 -9.83
N ARG A 144 0.05 13.93 -10.49
CA ARG A 144 -1.35 14.04 -10.94
C ARG A 144 -1.70 12.95 -11.97
N LEU A 145 -0.80 12.64 -12.90
CA LEU A 145 -0.97 11.54 -13.84
C LEU A 145 -1.07 10.19 -13.11
N GLY A 146 -0.17 9.94 -12.16
CA GLY A 146 -0.21 8.73 -11.33
C GLY A 146 -1.52 8.63 -10.53
N ALA A 147 -1.97 9.74 -9.95
CA ALA A 147 -3.23 9.79 -9.23
C ALA A 147 -4.43 9.48 -10.14
N ALA A 148 -4.46 10.03 -11.36
CA ALA A 148 -5.51 9.76 -12.34
C ALA A 148 -5.57 8.29 -12.78
N TYR A 149 -4.44 7.57 -12.82
CA TYR A 149 -4.42 6.13 -13.09
C TYR A 149 -4.94 5.29 -11.91
N ILE A 150 -4.73 5.74 -10.66
CA ILE A 150 -5.15 5.00 -9.46
C ILE A 150 -6.61 5.31 -9.10
N GLN A 151 -7.09 6.51 -9.40
CA GLN A 151 -8.43 7.00 -9.04
C GLN A 151 -9.58 6.05 -9.43
N PRO A 152 -9.59 5.37 -10.60
CA PRO A 152 -10.67 4.44 -10.98
C PRO A 152 -10.75 3.19 -10.11
N PHE A 153 -9.65 2.81 -9.46
CA PHE A 153 -9.60 1.65 -8.57
C PHE A 153 -10.01 1.98 -7.14
N LEU A 154 -10.05 3.25 -6.78
CA LEU A 154 -10.54 3.68 -5.49
C LEU A 154 -12.06 3.86 -5.57
N PRO A 155 -12.84 3.34 -4.60
CA PRO A 155 -14.23 3.74 -4.50
C PRO A 155 -14.26 5.27 -4.32
N VAL A 156 -15.29 5.94 -4.85
CA VAL A 156 -15.47 7.37 -4.63
C VAL A 156 -15.75 7.56 -3.14
N PHE A 157 -14.71 7.79 -2.35
CA PHE A 157 -14.85 8.10 -0.94
C PHE A 157 -15.43 9.53 -0.89
N SER A 158 -16.76 9.62 -0.85
CA SER A 158 -17.45 10.88 -0.56
C SER A 158 -16.86 11.43 0.73
N ALA A 159 -16.16 12.56 0.62
CA ALA A 159 -15.70 13.31 1.77
C ALA A 159 -16.88 13.50 2.72
N LYS A 160 -16.69 13.06 3.96
CA LYS A 160 -17.68 13.18 5.03
C LYS A 160 -17.97 14.67 5.23
N GLY A 161 -19.10 15.16 4.71
CA GLY A 161 -19.52 16.56 4.85
C GLY A 161 -20.26 17.19 3.67
N VAL A 162 -20.31 16.56 2.49
CA VAL A 162 -21.12 17.05 1.38
C VAL A 162 -22.33 16.14 1.26
N ALA A 163 -23.43 16.48 1.94
CA ALA A 163 -24.73 16.12 1.42
C ALA A 163 -24.73 16.55 -0.06
N PRO A 164 -25.08 15.69 -1.02
CA PRO A 164 -25.42 16.19 -2.33
C PRO A 164 -26.52 17.21 -2.07
N ASN A 165 -26.27 18.49 -2.33
CA ASN A 165 -27.34 19.41 -2.63
C ASN A 165 -27.97 18.86 -3.91
N LEU A 166 -28.84 17.88 -3.74
CA LEU A 166 -29.93 17.61 -4.65
C LEU A 166 -30.60 18.98 -4.78
N SER A 167 -30.29 19.67 -5.87
CA SER A 167 -31.18 20.66 -6.43
C SER A 167 -32.49 19.91 -6.66
N THR A 168 -33.32 19.87 -5.63
CA THR A 168 -34.72 19.53 -5.78
C THR A 168 -35.26 20.63 -6.67
N GLY A 169 -35.52 20.29 -7.93
CA GLY A 169 -36.16 21.17 -8.89
C GLY A 169 -37.57 21.54 -8.45
N HIS A 170 -37.65 22.45 -7.49
CA HIS A 170 -38.89 23.02 -6.98
C HIS A 170 -39.10 24.47 -7.47
N ASP A 171 -38.15 25.03 -8.23
CA ASP A 171 -38.20 26.41 -8.71
C ASP A 171 -38.77 26.55 -10.13
N ALA A 172 -39.41 25.50 -10.67
CA ALA A 172 -39.96 25.50 -12.03
C ALA A 172 -41.46 25.82 -12.11
N THR A 173 -42.15 26.09 -10.99
CA THR A 173 -43.55 26.52 -11.03
C THR A 173 -43.89 27.38 -9.82
N LEU A 174 -43.89 28.70 -9.98
CA LEU A 174 -45.00 29.64 -9.76
C LEU A 174 -44.50 31.10 -9.83
#